data_AF-A0A086ZUH9-F1
#
_entry.id   AF-A0A086ZUH9-F1
#
_cell.length_a   1.000
_cell.length_b   1.000
_cell.length_c   1.000
_cell.angle_alpha   90.00
_cell.angle_beta   90.00
_cell.angle_gamma   90.00
#
_symmetry.space_group_name_H-M   'P 1'
#
loop_
_entity.id
_entity.type
_entity.pdbx_description
1 polymer ?
#
loop_
_entity_poly.entity_id
_entity_poly.type
_entity_poly.pdbx_seq_one_letter_code
_entity_poly.pdbx_strand_id
1 'polypeptide(L)' 'MSNMKRWLRERGISYKRLGNALHLSDVSINNKVNGYVPWQYADLVQLREKYGLSSDFVNDFIDYDEYFDHQAAEHEGVLA' A
#
# COMPACT_ATOMS: atom_id res chain seq x y z
N MET A 1 0.26 -12.48 5.66
CA MET A 1 0.80 -11.87 4.42
C MET A 1 0.45 -10.41 4.51
N SER A 2 1.42 -9.50 4.43
CA SER A 2 1.16 -8.06 4.62
C SER A 2 0.17 -7.51 3.60
N ASN A 3 -0.53 -6.45 3.97
CA ASN A 3 -1.49 -5.75 3.15
C ASN A 3 -0.84 -5.28 1.84
N MET A 4 0.35 -4.69 1.94
CA MET A 4 1.12 -4.28 0.76
C MET A 4 1.44 -5.45 -0.17
N LYS A 5 1.75 -6.63 0.36
CA LYS A 5 2.06 -7.80 -0.46
C LYS A 5 0.82 -8.34 -1.18
N ARG A 6 -0.32 -8.37 -0.51
CA ARG A 6 -1.61 -8.73 -1.12
C ARG A 6 -2.00 -7.74 -2.20
N TRP A 7 -1.95 -6.45 -1.89
CA TRP A 7 -2.27 -5.35 -2.78
C TRP A 7 -1.44 -5.34 -4.06
N LEU A 8 -0.11 -5.51 -3.93
CA LEU A 8 0.80 -5.58 -5.08
C LEU A 8 0.46 -6.76 -6.00
N ARG A 9 0.13 -7.92 -5.42
CA ARG A 9 -0.23 -9.13 -6.17
C ARG A 9 -1.54 -8.94 -6.93
N GLU A 10 -2.56 -8.39 -6.29
CA GLU A 10 -3.88 -8.16 -6.90
C GLU A 10 -3.84 -7.13 -8.02
N ARG A 11 -3.03 -6.07 -7.85
CA ARG A 11 -2.84 -5.06 -8.91
C ARG A 11 -1.79 -5.44 -9.96
N GLY A 12 -1.15 -6.61 -9.84
CA GLY A 12 -0.08 -7.03 -10.76
C GLY A 12 1.12 -6.09 -10.78
N ILE A 13 1.42 -5.42 -9.66
CA ILE A 13 2.54 -4.47 -9.55
C ILE A 13 3.78 -5.21 -9.05
N SER A 14 4.84 -5.20 -9.86
CA SER A 14 6.13 -5.76 -9.47
C SER A 14 6.89 -4.86 -8.48
N TYR A 15 7.78 -5.42 -7.67
CA TYR A 15 8.62 -4.65 -6.75
C TYR A 15 9.50 -3.63 -7.47
N LYS A 16 9.98 -3.95 -8.68
CA LYS A 16 10.72 -3.02 -9.53
C LYS A 16 9.86 -1.82 -9.93
N ARG A 17 8.59 -2.05 -10.29
CA ARG A 17 7.67 -0.97 -10.67
C ARG A 17 7.36 -0.06 -9.48
N LEU A 18 7.09 -0.63 -8.31
CA LEU A 18 6.88 0.16 -7.09
C LEU A 18 8.14 0.92 -6.68
N GLY A 19 9.32 0.27 -6.75
CA GLY A 19 10.60 0.89 -6.43
C GLY A 19 10.89 2.10 -7.32
N ASN A 20 10.71 1.98 -8.63
CA ASN A 20 10.83 3.11 -9.55
C ASN A 20 9.85 4.25 -9.22
N ALA A 21 8.64 3.93 -8.77
CA ALA A 21 7.63 4.94 -8.41
C ALA A 21 7.97 5.67 -7.11
N LEU A 22 8.65 5.02 -6.16
CA LEU A 22 9.02 5.59 -4.86
C LEU A 22 10.47 6.06 -4.78
N HIS A 23 11.25 5.91 -5.87
CA HIS A 23 12.70 6.13 -5.91
C HIS A 23 13.49 5.23 -4.93
N LEU A 24 13.06 3.98 -4.81
CA LEU A 24 13.68 2.95 -3.96
C LEU A 24 14.18 1.77 -4.79
N SER A 25 15.19 1.06 -4.30
CA SER A 25 15.61 -0.21 -4.89
C SER A 25 14.56 -1.30 -4.68
N ASP A 26 14.55 -2.29 -5.56
CA ASP A 26 13.74 -3.50 -5.46
C ASP A 26 13.98 -4.26 -4.15
N VAL A 27 15.23 -4.33 -3.68
CA VAL A 27 15.61 -4.91 -2.39
C VAL A 27 14.99 -4.13 -1.22
N SER A 28 15.00 -2.80 -1.29
CA SER A 28 14.36 -1.95 -0.25
C SER A 28 12.86 -2.20 -0.19
N ILE A 29 12.19 -2.27 -1.35
CA ILE A 29 10.77 -2.63 -1.43
C ILE A 29 10.51 -4.02 -0.87
N ASN A 30 11.32 -5.03 -1.24
CA ASN A 30 11.17 -6.39 -0.73
C ASN A 30 11.25 -6.41 0.80
N ASN A 31 12.24 -5.73 1.39
CA ASN A 31 12.42 -5.69 2.83
C ASN A 31 11.26 -5.00 3.55
N LYS A 32 10.74 -3.90 2.98
CA LYS A 32 9.58 -3.19 3.53
C LYS A 32 8.29 -3.99 3.45
N VAL A 33 8.00 -4.56 2.28
CA VAL A 33 6.78 -5.36 2.05
C VAL A 33 6.76 -6.60 2.92
N ASN A 34 7.91 -7.22 3.23
CA ASN A 34 7.98 -8.38 4.12
C ASN A 34 8.17 -8.01 5.62
N GLY A 35 8.17 -6.72 5.97
CA GLY A 35 8.25 -6.25 7.36
C GLY A 35 9.63 -6.32 8.00
N TYR A 36 10.69 -6.58 7.22
CA TYR A 36 12.07 -6.57 7.73
C TYR A 36 12.58 -5.16 8.05
N VAL A 37 12.07 -4.15 7.33
CA VAL A 37 12.41 -2.74 7.51
C VAL A 37 11.12 -1.92 7.51
N PRO A 38 10.92 -0.98 8.44
CA PRO A 38 9.72 -0.16 8.46
C PRO A 38 9.63 0.79 7.25
N TRP A 39 8.40 1.12 6.87
CA TRP A 39 8.11 2.20 5.94
C TRP A 39 8.52 3.55 6.56
N GLN A 40 9.27 4.35 5.81
CA GLN A 40 9.67 5.68 6.28
C GLN A 40 8.55 6.67 5.98
N TYR A 41 8.52 7.78 6.71
CA TYR A 41 7.52 8.83 6.51
C TYR A 41 7.43 9.29 5.04
N ALA A 42 8.58 9.51 4.39
CA ALA A 42 8.62 9.90 2.98
C ALA A 42 8.00 8.84 2.04
N ASP A 43 8.16 7.56 2.35
CA ASP A 43 7.54 6.48 1.58
C ASP A 43 6.01 6.52 1.74
N LEU A 44 5.53 6.70 2.97
CA LEU A 44 4.11 6.75 3.31
C LEU A 44 3.41 7.94 2.64
N VAL A 45 4.04 9.11 2.62
CA VAL A 45 3.53 10.30 1.90
C VAL A 45 3.38 9.98 0.41
N GLN A 46 4.43 9.44 -0.22
CA GLN A 46 4.36 9.09 -1.65
C GLN A 46 3.31 8.01 -1.95
N LEU A 47 3.16 7.01 -1.06
CA LEU A 47 2.13 5.98 -1.22
C LEU A 47 0.72 6.55 -1.13
N ARG A 48 0.49 7.50 -0.21
CA ARG A 48 -0.79 8.20 -0.09
C ARG A 48 -1.08 9.06 -1.31
N GLU A 49 -0.11 9.85 -1.77
CA GLU A 49 -0.29 10.77 -2.90
C GLU A 49 -0.47 10.03 -4.23
N LYS A 50 0.30 8.96 -4.47
CA LYS A 50 0.30 8.25 -5.76
C LYS A 50 -0.76 7.16 -5.86
N TYR A 51 -1.10 6.53 -4.73
CA TYR A 51 -1.93 5.32 -4.71
C TYR A 51 -3.14 5.42 -3.77
N GLY A 52 -3.28 6.51 -3.00
CA GLY A 52 -4.38 6.68 -2.04
C GLY A 52 -4.28 5.78 -0.81
N LEU A 53 -3.14 5.15 -0.56
CA LEU A 53 -2.98 4.19 0.54
C LEU A 53 -2.75 4.93 1.86
N SER A 54 -3.50 4.57 2.90
CA SER A 54 -3.30 5.11 4.24
C SER A 54 -2.06 4.50 4.91
N SER A 55 -1.45 5.21 5.85
CA SER A 55 -0.34 4.68 6.64
C SER A 55 -0.75 3.46 7.45
N ASP A 56 -1.99 3.42 7.92
CA ASP A 56 -2.52 2.33 8.74
C ASP A 56 -2.63 1.05 7.91
N PHE A 57 -3.12 1.17 6.66
CA PHE A 57 -3.13 0.06 5.71
C PHE A 57 -1.71 -0.46 5.44
N VAL A 58 -0.77 0.44 5.13
CA VAL A 58 0.60 0.08 4.73
C VAL A 58 1.37 -0.62 5.84
N ASN A 59 1.08 -0.29 7.11
CA ASN A 59 1.72 -0.88 8.28
C ASN A 59 0.92 -2.04 8.91
N ASP A 60 -0.10 -2.56 8.22
CA ASP A 60 -0.94 -3.66 8.69
C ASP A 60 -1.67 -3.36 10.03
N PHE A 61 -1.96 -2.09 10.32
CA PHE A 61 -2.73 -1.69 11.53
C PHE A 61 -4.24 -1.85 11.36
N ILE A 62 -4.70 -2.09 10.14
CA ILE A 62 -6.09 -2.39 9.78
C ILE A 62 -6.11 -3.62 8.89
N ASP A 63 -7.19 -4.40 8.99
CA ASP A 63 -7.34 -5.59 8.17
C ASP A 63 -7.55 -5.23 6.69
N TYR A 64 -7.02 -6.07 5.81
CA TYR A 64 -7.07 -5.86 4.36
C TYR A 64 -8.50 -5.73 3.85
N ASP A 65 -9.35 -6.66 4.28
CA ASP A 65 -10.72 -6.80 3.80
C ASP A 65 -11.56 -5.61 4.32
N GLU A 66 -11.39 -5.25 5.60
CA GLU A 66 -12.02 -4.08 6.22
C GLU A 66 -11.66 -2.77 5.48
N TYR A 67 -10.39 -2.58 5.11
CA TYR A 67 -9.94 -1.37 4.43
C TYR A 67 -10.61 -1.15 3.07
N PHE A 68 -10.73 -2.21 2.25
CA PHE A 68 -11.34 -2.10 0.93
C PHE A 68 -12.87 -2.12 0.97
N ASP A 69 -13.48 -2.78 1.96
CA ASP A 69 -14.92 -2.69 2.19
C ASP A 69 -15.33 -1.25 2.54
N HIS A 70 -14.54 -0.56 3.38
CA HIS A 70 -14.77 0.85 3.67
C HIS A 70 -14.53 1.77 2.47
N GLN A 71 -13.47 1.56 1.69
CA GLN A 71 -13.26 2.34 0.46
C GLN A 71 -14.38 2.14 -0.57
N ALA A 72 -14.90 0.91 -0.70
CA ALA A 72 -16.03 0.63 -1.59
C ALA A 72 -17.31 1.34 -1.11
N ALA A 73 -17.59 1.28 0.20
CA ALA A 73 -18.73 1.97 0.79
C ALA A 73 -18.66 3.50 0.64
N GLU A 74 -17.47 4.10 0.77
CA GLU A 74 -17.25 5.54 0.54
C GLU A 74 -17.45 5.93 -0.94
N HIS A 75 -17.11 5.04 -1.87
CA HIS A 75 -17.23 5.29 -3.31
C HIS A 75 -18.67 5.04 -3.84
N GLU A 76 -19.46 4.20 -3.16
CA GLU A 76 -20.87 3.93 -3.48
C GLU A 76 -21.85 4.95 -2.83
N GLY A 77 -21.39 5.75 -1.87
CA GLY A 77 -22.18 6.79 -1.19
C GLY A 77 -22.38 8.11 -1.94
N VAL A 78 -22.05 8.21 -3.24
CA VAL A 78 -22.14 9.46 -4.04
C VAL A 78 -23.38 9.51 -4.95
N LEU A 79 -24.46 8.82 -4.61
CA LEU A 79 -25.78 8.97 -5.28
C LEU A 79 -26.96 8.96 -4.30
N ALA A 80 -27.00 9.92 -3.37
CA ALA A 80 -28.23 10.32 -2.69
C ALA A 80 -28.26 11.83 -2.46
#